data_AF-A0A1W9VDT7-F1
#
_entry.id   AF-A0A1W9VDT7-F1
#
_cell.length_a   1.000
_cell.length_b   1.000
_cell.length_c   1.000
_cell.angle_alpha   90.00
_cell.angle_beta   90.00
_cell.angle_gamma   90.00
#
_symmetry.space_group_name_H-M   'P 1'
#
loop_
_entity.id
_entity.type
_entity.pdbx_description
1 polymer ?
#
loop_
_entity_poly.entity_id
_entity_poly.type
_entity_poly.pdbx_seq_one_letter_code
_entity_poly.pdbx_strand_id
1 'polypeptide(L)'
;MGKKDNHKQDLRALFEGFYETNEVGELTTYIASNSALPGRRANLELAAAFSEVVESVAEEEADALWTLCAKLVQISADEAPVNTPEEFLPFCGVIGLGSVGAASPTRLAEALAIIKKLANDPRWRMREAVGGALHRLIAAQSEITLAELETWVAEGSLLEVRAVAAGIADPSLSENETLARWALTQHKKIIERVLAEKDRKSDDFRTLRKALGYTLSLVVQALPEDGFAYMSQLAAWQDKDILWIVKENLKKNRLIKHFPQAVKTIKERL
;
A
#
# COMPACT_ATOMS: atom_id res chain seq x y z
N MET A 1 -8.83 25.74 9.95
CA MET A 1 -7.98 24.80 9.20
C MET A 1 -7.95 23.49 9.94
N GLY A 2 -8.06 22.38 9.20
CA GLY A 2 -7.91 21.05 9.79
C GLY A 2 -6.44 20.76 10.14
N LYS A 3 -6.17 19.73 10.95
CA LYS A 3 -4.80 19.32 11.30
C LYS A 3 -3.93 19.04 10.06
N LYS A 4 -4.50 18.41 9.04
CA LYS A 4 -3.84 18.19 7.75
C LYS A 4 -3.42 19.49 7.08
N ASP A 5 -4.29 20.50 7.06
CA ASP A 5 -3.98 21.80 6.42
C ASP A 5 -2.83 22.53 7.13
N ASN A 6 -2.79 22.46 8.46
CA ASN A 6 -1.67 22.99 9.24
C ASN A 6 -0.36 22.27 8.87
N HIS A 7 -0.38 20.93 8.82
CA HIS A 7 0.77 20.15 8.39
C HIS A 7 1.22 20.53 6.97
N LYS A 8 0.29 20.75 6.03
CA LYS A 8 0.64 21.17 4.66
C LYS A 8 1.31 22.54 4.65
N GLN A 9 0.84 23.48 5.45
CA GLN A 9 1.47 24.81 5.54
C GLN A 9 2.90 24.72 6.09
N ASP A 10 3.09 24.01 7.20
CA ASP A 10 4.42 23.83 7.81
C ASP A 10 5.38 23.11 6.86
N LEU A 11 4.91 22.05 6.20
CA LEU A 11 5.72 21.28 5.26
C LEU A 11 6.14 22.10 4.04
N ARG A 12 5.30 23.01 3.53
CA ARG A 12 5.69 23.89 2.41
C ARG A 12 6.89 24.75 2.76
N ALA A 13 6.86 25.41 3.93
CA ALA A 13 7.97 26.22 4.39
C ALA A 13 9.25 25.39 4.58
N LEU A 14 9.12 24.15 5.07
CA LEU A 14 10.26 23.23 5.24
C LEU A 14 10.83 22.72 3.91
N PHE A 15 9.98 22.54 2.89
CA PHE A 15 10.43 22.17 1.54
C PHE A 15 11.16 23.33 0.87
N GLU A 16 10.66 24.57 1.01
CA GLU A 16 11.34 25.78 0.54
C GLU A 16 12.75 25.88 1.14
N GLY A 17 12.90 25.71 2.45
CA GLY A 17 14.21 25.67 3.10
C GLY A 17 15.12 24.53 2.60
N PHE A 18 14.55 23.36 2.31
CA PHE A 18 15.29 22.25 1.70
C PHE A 18 15.77 22.59 0.28
N TYR A 19 14.97 23.28 -0.54
CA TYR A 19 15.38 23.67 -1.90
C TYR A 19 16.54 24.66 -1.89
N GLU A 20 16.59 25.56 -0.90
CA GLU A 20 17.66 26.56 -0.77
C GLU A 20 18.98 25.94 -0.27
N THR A 21 18.91 24.97 0.64
CA THR A 21 20.09 24.49 1.40
C THR A 21 20.50 23.05 1.10
N ASN A 22 19.61 22.24 0.51
CA ASN A 22 19.71 20.77 0.39
C ASN A 22 19.87 20.03 1.74
N GLU A 23 19.59 20.72 2.86
CA GLU A 23 19.60 20.16 4.20
C GLU A 23 18.21 19.65 4.59
N VAL A 24 18.16 18.48 5.24
CA VAL A 24 16.89 17.82 5.61
C VAL A 24 16.59 17.89 7.10
N GLY A 25 17.45 18.52 7.91
CA GLY A 25 17.42 18.43 9.38
C GLY A 25 16.14 18.95 10.03
N GLU A 26 15.69 20.15 9.63
CA GLU A 26 14.44 20.72 10.16
C GLU A 26 13.22 19.92 9.70
N LEU A 27 13.20 19.51 8.43
CA LEU A 27 12.12 18.71 7.86
C LEU A 27 12.00 17.34 8.56
N THR A 28 13.11 16.61 8.75
CA THR A 28 13.10 15.32 9.44
C THR A 28 12.72 15.47 10.91
N THR A 29 13.20 16.51 11.58
CA THR A 29 12.82 16.83 12.97
C THR A 29 11.32 17.04 13.08
N TYR A 30 10.72 17.80 12.16
CA TYR A 30 9.29 18.03 12.11
C TYR A 30 8.49 16.74 11.89
N ILE A 31 8.87 15.94 10.88
CA ILE A 31 8.19 14.68 10.54
C ILE A 31 8.23 13.70 11.72
N ALA A 32 9.39 13.52 12.34
CA ALA A 32 9.55 12.63 13.49
C ALA A 32 8.72 13.11 14.70
N SER A 33 8.82 14.40 15.05
CA SER A 33 8.11 14.98 16.19
C SER A 33 6.59 14.90 16.06
N ASN A 34 6.07 14.88 14.82
CA ASN A 34 4.64 14.82 14.52
C ASN A 34 4.17 13.43 14.04
N SER A 35 5.02 12.41 14.14
CA SER A 35 4.75 11.04 13.65
C SER A 35 3.62 10.31 14.38
N ALA A 36 3.27 10.76 15.59
CA ALA A 36 2.44 10.04 16.56
C ALA A 36 3.04 8.69 17.04
N LEU A 37 4.31 8.40 16.76
CA LEU A 37 5.04 7.23 17.25
C LEU A 37 5.78 7.58 18.55
N PRO A 38 5.94 6.64 19.52
CA PRO A 38 5.65 5.20 19.50
C PRO A 38 4.16 4.77 19.64
N GLY A 39 3.20 5.64 19.37
CA GLY A 39 1.76 5.32 19.42
C GLY A 39 1.30 4.21 18.46
N ARG A 40 0.06 3.74 18.71
CA ARG A 40 -0.56 2.60 17.99
C ARG A 40 -0.72 2.83 16.49
N ARG A 41 -0.80 4.08 16.04
CA ARG A 41 -1.02 4.45 14.64
C ARG A 41 -0.06 5.58 14.30
N ALA A 42 0.56 5.50 13.13
CA ALA A 42 1.29 6.62 12.57
C ALA A 42 0.33 7.75 12.19
N ASN A 43 0.84 8.98 12.11
CA ASN A 43 0.06 10.15 11.73
C ASN A 43 -0.24 10.15 10.21
N LEU A 44 -1.31 9.46 9.81
CA LEU A 44 -1.72 9.40 8.40
C LEU A 44 -2.18 10.75 7.85
N GLU A 45 -2.62 11.69 8.70
CA GLU A 45 -2.94 13.05 8.28
C GLU A 45 -1.66 13.79 7.83
N LEU A 46 -0.57 13.64 8.56
CA LEU A 46 0.74 14.17 8.17
C LEU A 46 1.30 13.47 6.92
N ALA A 47 1.17 12.15 6.80
CA ALA A 47 1.60 11.44 5.59
C ALA A 47 0.84 11.92 4.33
N ALA A 48 -0.47 12.15 4.46
CA ALA A 48 -1.29 12.71 3.39
C ALA A 48 -0.90 14.17 3.09
N ALA A 49 -0.63 14.99 4.11
CA ALA A 49 -0.13 16.34 3.92
C ALA A 49 1.20 16.34 3.15
N PHE A 50 2.15 15.47 3.53
CA PHE A 50 3.43 15.31 2.86
C PHE A 50 3.27 14.95 1.39
N SER A 51 2.48 13.93 1.07
CA SER A 51 2.25 13.55 -0.33
C SER A 51 1.59 14.66 -1.14
N GLU A 52 0.60 15.35 -0.57
CA GLU A 52 -0.10 16.42 -1.28
C GLU A 52 0.79 17.65 -1.50
N VAL A 53 1.80 17.88 -0.63
CA VAL A 53 2.83 18.91 -0.87
C VAL A 53 3.76 18.47 -1.99
N VAL A 54 4.28 17.24 -1.95
CA VAL A 54 5.11 16.66 -3.01
C VAL A 54 4.38 16.75 -4.36
N GLU A 55 3.14 16.28 -4.44
CA GLU A 55 2.32 16.30 -5.66
C GLU A 55 2.11 17.72 -6.20
N SER A 56 1.96 18.71 -5.32
CA SER A 56 1.72 20.10 -5.73
C SER A 56 2.91 20.80 -6.39
N VAL A 57 4.12 20.25 -6.24
CA VAL A 57 5.36 20.85 -6.77
C VAL A 57 6.18 19.85 -7.61
N ALA A 58 5.69 18.62 -7.81
CA ALA A 58 6.43 17.56 -8.48
C ALA A 58 6.69 17.82 -9.97
N GLU A 59 5.88 18.65 -10.64
CA GLU A 59 6.14 19.03 -12.04
C GLU A 59 7.38 19.93 -12.18
N GLU A 60 7.62 20.81 -11.21
CA GLU A 60 8.70 21.81 -11.24
C GLU A 60 9.97 21.27 -10.55
N GLU A 61 9.80 20.53 -9.45
CA GLU A 61 10.88 20.16 -8.53
C GLU A 61 11.13 18.64 -8.45
N ALA A 62 10.78 17.89 -9.50
CA ALA A 62 10.85 16.42 -9.52
C ALA A 62 12.19 15.85 -9.00
N ASP A 63 13.31 16.43 -9.43
CA ASP A 63 14.66 15.94 -9.09
C ASP A 63 15.06 16.23 -7.64
N ALA A 64 14.68 17.41 -7.12
CA ALA A 64 14.93 17.78 -5.73
C ALA A 64 14.06 16.92 -4.79
N LEU A 65 12.78 16.77 -5.11
CA LEU A 65 11.86 15.88 -4.40
C LEU A 65 12.31 14.42 -4.43
N TRP A 66 12.77 13.96 -5.59
CA TRP A 66 13.34 12.63 -5.73
C TRP A 66 14.54 12.44 -4.81
N THR A 67 15.47 13.40 -4.81
CA THR A 67 16.66 13.38 -3.95
C THR A 67 16.28 13.33 -2.47
N LEU A 68 15.31 14.15 -2.04
CA LEU A 68 14.79 14.14 -0.68
C LEU A 68 14.20 12.77 -0.31
N CYS A 69 13.27 12.26 -1.11
CA CYS A 69 12.58 11.01 -0.83
C CYS A 69 13.54 9.81 -0.88
N ALA A 70 14.48 9.82 -1.82
CA ALA A 70 15.55 8.83 -1.92
C ALA A 70 16.43 8.82 -0.66
N LYS A 71 16.83 9.99 -0.14
CA LYS A 71 17.56 10.10 1.13
C LYS A 71 16.76 9.51 2.29
N LEU A 72 15.46 9.82 2.39
CA LEU A 72 14.60 9.31 3.46
C LEU A 72 14.47 7.79 3.45
N VAL A 73 14.29 7.17 2.28
CA VAL A 73 14.14 5.70 2.21
C VAL A 73 15.44 4.92 2.44
N GLN A 74 16.60 5.59 2.43
CA GLN A 74 17.88 4.95 2.82
C GLN A 74 18.00 4.75 4.33
N ILE A 75 17.14 5.37 5.15
CA ILE A 75 17.17 5.19 6.61
C ILE A 75 16.78 3.75 6.94
N SER A 76 17.77 2.99 7.42
CA SER A 76 17.67 1.56 7.66
C SER A 76 16.76 1.22 8.84
N ALA A 77 16.41 -0.06 8.97
CA ALA A 77 15.66 -0.54 10.13
C ALA A 77 16.47 -0.50 11.43
N ASP A 78 17.80 -0.45 11.36
CA ASP A 78 18.66 -0.30 12.54
C ASP A 78 18.71 1.17 13.01
N GLU A 79 18.71 2.12 12.07
CA GLU A 79 18.67 3.56 12.38
C GLU A 79 17.27 4.04 12.80
N ALA A 80 16.22 3.46 12.20
CA ALA A 80 14.83 3.76 12.50
C ALA A 80 14.02 2.47 12.77
N PRO A 81 14.17 1.87 13.97
CA PRO A 81 13.48 0.64 14.35
C PRO A 81 11.96 0.78 14.43
N VAL A 82 11.27 -0.36 14.51
CA VAL A 82 9.81 -0.38 14.68
C VAL A 82 9.38 0.37 15.93
N ASN A 83 8.30 1.15 15.80
CA ASN A 83 7.73 1.95 16.89
C ASN A 83 8.65 3.05 17.42
N THR A 84 9.51 3.63 16.59
CA THR A 84 10.18 4.90 16.91
C THR A 84 9.65 6.02 16.02
N PRO A 85 9.71 7.30 16.45
CA PRO A 85 9.39 8.45 15.60
C PRO A 85 10.10 8.42 14.24
N GLU A 86 11.35 7.95 14.23
CA GLU A 86 12.23 7.91 13.06
C GLU A 86 11.73 6.91 12.00
N GLU A 87 10.98 5.86 12.38
CA GLU A 87 10.33 4.93 11.42
C GLU A 87 9.43 5.68 10.43
N PHE A 88 8.92 6.84 10.83
CA PHE A 88 8.03 7.65 10.01
C PHE A 88 8.76 8.43 8.90
N LEU A 89 10.09 8.59 9.00
CA LEU A 89 10.90 9.25 7.97
C LEU A 89 10.96 8.44 6.67
N PRO A 90 11.43 7.17 6.65
CA PRO A 90 11.40 6.35 5.44
C PRO A 90 9.96 6.05 5.01
N PHE A 91 8.98 6.02 5.93
CA PHE A 91 7.55 5.91 5.59
C PHE A 91 7.11 7.06 4.69
N CYS A 92 7.38 8.32 5.08
CA CYS A 92 7.11 9.49 4.26
C CYS A 92 7.92 9.46 2.94
N GLY A 93 9.17 9.00 2.98
CA GLY A 93 10.00 8.82 1.79
C GLY A 93 9.35 7.90 0.74
N VAL A 94 8.82 6.74 1.14
CA VAL A 94 8.15 5.81 0.22
C VAL A 94 6.91 6.42 -0.41
N ILE A 95 6.08 7.08 0.40
CA ILE A 95 4.90 7.79 -0.09
C ILE A 95 5.29 8.88 -1.08
N GLY A 96 6.35 9.64 -0.77
CA GLY A 96 6.91 10.67 -1.64
C GLY A 96 7.43 10.12 -2.97
N LEU A 97 8.17 9.01 -2.97
CA LEU A 97 8.61 8.35 -4.21
C LEU A 97 7.41 7.93 -5.09
N GLY A 98 6.35 7.41 -4.47
CA GLY A 98 5.09 7.12 -5.16
C GLY A 98 4.46 8.37 -5.78
N SER A 99 4.41 9.48 -5.04
CA SER A 99 3.91 10.77 -5.53
C SER A 99 4.75 11.35 -6.67
N VAL A 100 6.09 11.32 -6.57
CA VAL A 100 6.98 11.80 -7.64
C VAL A 100 6.86 10.93 -8.89
N GLY A 101 6.84 9.60 -8.74
CA GLY A 101 6.63 8.69 -9.87
C GLY A 101 5.25 8.80 -10.51
N ALA A 102 4.23 9.17 -9.74
CA ALA A 102 2.88 9.43 -10.25
C ALA A 102 2.85 10.69 -11.13
N ALA A 103 3.51 11.77 -10.68
CA ALA A 103 3.58 13.04 -11.40
C ALA A 103 4.55 13.02 -12.58
N SER A 104 5.61 12.19 -12.54
CA SER A 104 6.68 12.18 -13.52
C SER A 104 6.86 10.81 -14.18
N PRO A 105 6.44 10.64 -15.45
CA PRO A 105 6.65 9.40 -16.21
C PRO A 105 8.11 8.97 -16.31
N THR A 106 9.06 9.91 -16.29
CA THR A 106 10.50 9.61 -16.34
C THR A 106 11.02 9.01 -15.03
N ARG A 107 10.36 9.27 -13.90
CA ARG A 107 10.69 8.71 -12.58
C ARG A 107 9.89 7.45 -12.24
N LEU A 108 8.83 7.13 -12.99
CA LEU A 108 7.96 5.99 -12.72
C LEU A 108 8.70 4.65 -12.59
N ALA A 109 9.55 4.31 -13.56
CA ALA A 109 10.27 3.04 -13.57
C ALA A 109 11.24 2.92 -12.36
N GLU A 110 11.92 4.02 -12.04
CA GLU A 110 12.82 4.09 -10.88
C GLU A 110 12.05 3.97 -9.56
N ALA A 111 10.87 4.61 -9.47
CA ALA A 111 9.98 4.55 -8.31
C ALA A 111 9.50 3.12 -8.09
N LEU A 112 9.00 2.45 -9.13
CA LEU A 112 8.56 1.06 -9.07
C LEU A 112 9.69 0.13 -8.61
N ALA A 113 10.90 0.31 -9.15
CA ALA A 113 12.06 -0.51 -8.76
C ALA A 113 12.43 -0.35 -7.27
N ILE A 114 12.42 0.87 -6.73
CA ILE A 114 12.71 1.14 -5.32
C ILE A 114 11.57 0.61 -4.43
N ILE A 115 10.31 0.90 -4.79
CA ILE A 115 9.12 0.47 -4.04
C ILE A 115 9.04 -1.06 -3.98
N LYS A 116 9.40 -1.77 -5.07
CA LYS A 116 9.51 -3.24 -5.09
C LYS A 116 10.46 -3.76 -4.02
N LYS A 117 11.66 -3.18 -3.92
CA LYS A 117 12.65 -3.55 -2.90
C LYS A 117 12.11 -3.28 -1.50
N LEU A 118 11.49 -2.12 -1.28
CA LEU A 118 10.93 -1.71 0.01
C LEU A 118 9.69 -2.53 0.42
N ALA A 119 9.05 -3.25 -0.50
CA ALA A 119 8.03 -4.24 -0.14
C ALA A 119 8.56 -5.31 0.82
N ASN A 120 9.87 -5.59 0.76
CA ASN A 120 10.58 -6.55 1.63
C ASN A 120 11.15 -5.91 2.91
N ASP A 121 10.87 -4.63 3.20
CA ASP A 121 11.34 -4.00 4.44
C ASP A 121 10.80 -4.75 5.68
N PRO A 122 11.65 -5.03 6.70
CA PRO A 122 11.24 -5.79 7.89
C PRO A 122 10.17 -5.05 8.71
N ARG A 123 10.10 -3.72 8.62
CA ARG A 123 9.17 -2.88 9.37
C ARG A 123 7.79 -2.94 8.73
N TRP A 124 6.79 -3.32 9.51
CA TRP A 124 5.43 -3.51 8.98
C TRP A 124 4.80 -2.21 8.47
N ARG A 125 5.14 -1.05 9.05
CA ARG A 125 4.65 0.26 8.58
C ARG A 125 5.22 0.62 7.20
N MET A 126 6.47 0.27 6.93
CA MET A 126 7.06 0.46 5.60
C MET A 126 6.29 -0.33 4.54
N ARG A 127 5.86 -1.55 4.86
CA ARG A 127 4.99 -2.34 3.97
C ARG A 127 3.61 -1.71 3.77
N GLU A 128 3.07 -0.98 4.75
CA GLU A 128 1.85 -0.16 4.56
C GLU A 128 2.12 1.04 3.64
N ALA A 129 3.26 1.73 3.82
CA ALA A 129 3.66 2.86 2.98
C ALA A 129 3.78 2.45 1.50
N VAL A 130 4.37 1.28 1.24
CA VAL A 130 4.44 0.70 -0.11
C VAL A 130 3.06 0.56 -0.74
N GLY A 131 2.06 0.09 0.01
CA GLY A 131 0.67 0.01 -0.48
C GLY A 131 0.13 1.40 -0.87
N GLY A 132 0.35 2.41 -0.02
CA GLY A 132 -0.07 3.78 -0.28
C GLY A 132 0.66 4.44 -1.46
N ALA A 133 1.93 4.09 -1.69
CA ALA A 133 2.68 4.55 -2.87
C ALA A 133 2.14 3.91 -4.15
N LEU A 134 1.84 2.61 -4.13
CA LEU A 134 1.22 1.91 -5.26
C LEU A 134 -0.17 2.47 -5.60
N HIS A 135 -0.99 2.86 -4.61
CA HIS A 135 -2.27 3.53 -4.86
C HIS A 135 -2.11 4.75 -5.77
N ARG A 136 -1.09 5.58 -5.51
CA ARG A 136 -0.79 6.79 -6.28
C ARG A 136 -0.33 6.48 -7.70
N LEU A 137 0.59 5.53 -7.83
CA LEU A 137 1.10 5.11 -9.14
C LEU A 137 0.00 4.49 -10.01
N ILE A 138 -0.88 3.67 -9.43
CA ILE A 138 -2.03 3.10 -10.16
C ILE A 138 -3.00 4.20 -10.58
N ALA A 139 -3.26 5.18 -9.72
CA ALA A 139 -4.19 6.27 -10.01
C ALA A 139 -3.70 7.17 -11.16
N ALA A 140 -2.40 7.48 -11.21
CA ALA A 140 -1.84 8.44 -12.18
C ALA A 140 -1.22 7.78 -13.43
N GLN A 141 -0.61 6.60 -13.28
CA GLN A 141 0.22 5.94 -14.30
C GLN A 141 -0.23 4.48 -14.49
N SER A 142 -1.54 4.26 -14.63
CA SER A 142 -2.18 2.95 -14.53
C SER A 142 -1.58 1.89 -15.47
N GLU A 143 -1.52 2.13 -16.78
CA GLU A 143 -1.13 1.09 -17.76
C GLU A 143 0.25 0.48 -17.46
N ILE A 144 1.28 1.31 -17.31
CA ILE A 144 2.65 0.88 -17.04
C ILE A 144 2.76 0.26 -15.63
N THR A 145 2.10 0.88 -14.65
CA THR A 145 2.11 0.38 -13.26
C THR A 145 1.49 -1.01 -13.17
N LEU A 146 0.31 -1.22 -13.76
CA LEU A 146 -0.37 -2.51 -13.74
C LEU A 146 0.46 -3.59 -14.43
N ALA A 147 1.06 -3.29 -15.59
CA ALA A 147 1.95 -4.22 -16.29
C ALA A 147 3.13 -4.67 -15.40
N GLU A 148 3.77 -3.73 -14.69
CA GLU A 148 4.85 -4.06 -13.77
C GLU A 148 4.36 -4.91 -12.58
N LEU A 149 3.20 -4.58 -12.00
CA LEU A 149 2.63 -5.35 -10.88
C LEU A 149 2.23 -6.77 -11.27
N GLU A 150 1.90 -7.04 -12.54
CA GLU A 150 1.70 -8.42 -13.02
C GLU A 150 2.97 -9.26 -12.90
N THR A 151 4.14 -8.66 -13.17
CA THR A 151 5.43 -9.35 -13.01
C THR A 151 5.72 -9.64 -11.52
N TRP A 152 5.31 -8.74 -10.62
CA TRP A 152 5.47 -8.96 -9.17
C TRP A 152 4.60 -10.10 -8.69
N VAL A 153 3.36 -10.20 -9.20
CA VAL A 153 2.47 -11.32 -8.89
C VAL A 153 3.06 -12.63 -9.41
N ALA A 154 3.58 -12.65 -10.64
CA ALA A 154 4.11 -13.85 -11.26
C ALA A 154 5.42 -14.35 -10.62
N GLU A 155 6.36 -13.44 -10.38
CA GLU A 155 7.77 -13.78 -10.12
C GLU A 155 8.29 -13.26 -8.77
N GLY A 156 7.57 -12.31 -8.13
CA GLY A 156 8.05 -11.62 -6.95
C GLY A 156 8.07 -12.47 -5.68
N SER A 157 8.72 -11.95 -4.63
CA SER A 157 8.69 -12.55 -3.28
C SER A 157 7.27 -12.56 -2.68
N LEU A 158 7.03 -13.33 -1.62
CA LEU A 158 5.73 -13.31 -0.92
C LEU A 158 5.37 -11.90 -0.40
N LEU A 159 6.37 -11.08 -0.04
CA LEU A 159 6.15 -9.71 0.42
C LEU A 159 5.90 -8.74 -0.74
N GLU A 160 6.51 -8.95 -1.90
CA GLU A 160 6.20 -8.21 -3.13
C GLU A 160 4.78 -8.51 -3.61
N VAL A 161 4.38 -9.78 -3.61
CA VAL A 161 3.00 -10.17 -3.91
C VAL A 161 2.01 -9.56 -2.92
N ARG A 162 2.38 -9.53 -1.64
CA ARG A 162 1.58 -8.88 -0.60
C ARG A 162 1.45 -7.39 -0.86
N ALA A 163 2.51 -6.73 -1.33
CA ALA A 163 2.47 -5.33 -1.71
C ALA A 163 1.47 -5.10 -2.85
N VAL A 164 1.46 -5.95 -3.88
CA VAL A 164 0.44 -5.88 -4.94
C VAL A 164 -0.96 -6.03 -4.36
N ALA A 165 -1.22 -7.07 -3.56
CA ALA A 165 -2.55 -7.30 -2.97
C ALA A 165 -3.05 -6.09 -2.16
N ALA A 166 -2.17 -5.45 -1.38
CA ALA A 166 -2.49 -4.25 -0.61
C ALA A 166 -2.66 -3.00 -1.48
N GLY A 167 -1.76 -2.81 -2.46
CA GLY A 167 -1.73 -1.64 -3.35
C GLY A 167 -2.87 -1.60 -4.36
N ILE A 168 -3.55 -2.71 -4.63
CA ILE A 168 -4.70 -2.74 -5.57
C ILE A 168 -6.04 -2.70 -4.83
N ALA A 169 -6.03 -2.97 -3.53
CA ALA A 169 -7.20 -2.97 -2.67
C ALA A 169 -7.40 -1.59 -2.02
N ASP A 170 -7.79 -0.63 -2.84
CA ASP A 170 -8.16 0.73 -2.42
C ASP A 170 -9.69 0.92 -2.39
N PRO A 171 -10.27 1.72 -1.49
CA PRO A 171 -11.70 2.03 -1.52
C PRO A 171 -12.20 2.64 -2.83
N SER A 172 -11.36 3.37 -3.58
CA SER A 172 -11.71 3.93 -4.89
C SER A 172 -11.89 2.87 -5.99
N LEU A 173 -11.57 1.61 -5.72
CA LEU A 173 -11.72 0.51 -6.69
C LEU A 173 -13.15 0.37 -7.22
N SER A 174 -14.17 0.75 -6.43
CA SER A 174 -15.57 0.73 -6.88
C SER A 174 -15.91 1.77 -7.95
N GLU A 175 -15.04 2.73 -8.19
CA GLU A 175 -15.22 3.80 -9.18
C GLU A 175 -14.66 3.41 -10.56
N ASN A 176 -13.90 2.31 -10.64
CA ASN A 176 -13.28 1.84 -11.87
C ASN A 176 -13.45 0.33 -12.05
N GLU A 177 -14.48 -0.06 -12.81
CA GLU A 177 -14.81 -1.47 -13.06
C GLU A 177 -13.67 -2.24 -13.75
N THR A 178 -12.96 -1.61 -14.70
CA THR A 178 -11.81 -2.22 -15.39
C THR A 178 -10.69 -2.58 -14.42
N LEU A 179 -10.33 -1.63 -13.54
CA LEU A 179 -9.34 -1.86 -12.50
C LEU A 179 -9.83 -2.93 -11.50
N ALA A 180 -11.12 -2.94 -11.15
CA ALA A 180 -11.70 -3.95 -10.28
C ALA A 180 -11.60 -5.36 -10.89
N ARG A 181 -11.85 -5.50 -12.19
CA ARG A 181 -11.76 -6.79 -12.92
C ARG A 181 -10.32 -7.28 -12.98
N TRP A 182 -9.40 -6.37 -13.25
CA TRP A 182 -7.97 -6.65 -13.19
C TRP A 182 -7.55 -7.05 -11.77
N ALA A 183 -8.00 -6.33 -10.73
CA ALA A 183 -7.67 -6.62 -9.34
C ALA A 183 -8.20 -7.98 -8.87
N LEU A 184 -9.40 -8.38 -9.31
CA LEU A 184 -9.94 -9.73 -9.08
C LEU A 184 -9.08 -10.79 -9.78
N THR A 185 -8.64 -10.53 -11.00
CA THR A 185 -7.75 -11.42 -11.76
C THR A 185 -6.41 -11.62 -11.05
N GLN A 186 -5.80 -10.54 -10.54
CA GLN A 186 -4.57 -10.67 -9.76
C GLN A 186 -4.81 -11.39 -8.43
N HIS A 187 -5.91 -11.11 -7.71
CA HIS A 187 -6.24 -11.84 -6.48
C HIS A 187 -6.39 -13.35 -6.71
N LYS A 188 -6.92 -13.77 -7.86
CA LYS A 188 -6.98 -15.19 -8.24
C LYS A 188 -5.59 -15.81 -8.35
N LYS A 189 -4.69 -15.18 -9.10
CA LYS A 189 -3.28 -15.62 -9.25
C LYS A 189 -2.54 -15.64 -7.91
N ILE A 190 -2.75 -14.63 -7.07
CA ILE A 190 -2.13 -14.57 -5.75
C ILE A 190 -2.62 -15.71 -4.84
N ILE A 191 -3.90 -16.05 -4.90
CA ILE A 191 -4.45 -17.18 -4.16
C ILE A 191 -3.90 -18.53 -4.68
N GLU A 192 -3.70 -18.66 -5.99
CA GLU A 192 -3.01 -19.84 -6.55
C GLU A 192 -1.56 -19.95 -6.03
N ARG A 193 -0.85 -18.82 -5.87
CA ARG A 193 0.47 -18.81 -5.22
C ARG A 193 0.41 -19.25 -3.76
N VAL A 194 -0.61 -18.84 -3.01
CA VAL A 194 -0.83 -19.31 -1.63
C VAL A 194 -1.02 -20.83 -1.59
N LEU A 195 -1.74 -21.40 -2.56
CA LEU A 195 -1.89 -22.85 -2.67
C LEU A 195 -0.59 -23.56 -3.01
N ALA A 196 0.20 -23.00 -3.93
CA ALA A 196 1.46 -23.58 -4.38
C ALA A 196 2.60 -23.44 -3.35
N GLU A 197 2.49 -22.53 -2.39
CA GLU A 197 3.53 -22.28 -1.40
C GLU A 197 3.76 -23.49 -0.48
N LYS A 198 5.03 -23.90 -0.35
CA LYS A 198 5.47 -25.04 0.45
C LYS A 198 5.76 -24.63 1.89
N ASP A 199 6.44 -23.50 2.09
CA ASP A 199 6.72 -22.99 3.43
C ASP A 199 5.64 -22.02 3.92
N ARG A 200 4.51 -22.60 4.27
CA ARG A 200 3.37 -21.89 4.85
C ARG A 200 3.55 -21.52 6.33
N LYS A 201 4.71 -21.82 6.93
CA LYS A 201 5.02 -21.47 8.33
C LYS A 201 5.85 -20.21 8.44
N SER A 202 6.50 -19.79 7.35
CA SER A 202 7.24 -18.53 7.24
C SER A 202 6.40 -17.31 7.65
N ASP A 203 7.07 -16.29 8.18
CA ASP A 203 6.43 -15.04 8.56
C ASP A 203 5.97 -14.24 7.33
N ASP A 204 6.65 -14.38 6.19
CA ASP A 204 6.25 -13.78 4.93
C ASP A 204 4.93 -14.36 4.41
N PHE A 205 4.77 -15.69 4.45
CA PHE A 205 3.49 -16.33 4.11
C PHE A 205 2.37 -15.86 5.03
N ARG A 206 2.62 -15.80 6.34
CA ARG A 206 1.63 -15.29 7.31
C ARG A 206 1.27 -13.83 7.02
N THR A 207 2.23 -13.02 6.59
CA THR A 207 2.04 -11.61 6.23
C THR A 207 1.19 -11.48 4.96
N LEU A 208 1.48 -12.24 3.90
CA LEU A 208 0.65 -12.30 2.69
C LEU A 208 -0.77 -12.78 3.00
N ARG A 209 -0.91 -13.91 3.71
CA ARG A 209 -2.20 -14.46 4.11
C ARG A 209 -3.04 -13.46 4.88
N LYS A 210 -2.45 -12.73 5.83
CA LYS A 210 -3.14 -11.67 6.60
C LYS A 210 -3.60 -10.52 5.70
N ALA A 211 -2.79 -10.08 4.75
CA ALA A 211 -3.19 -9.07 3.78
C ALA A 211 -4.41 -9.54 2.97
N LEU A 212 -4.37 -10.77 2.44
CA LEU A 212 -5.48 -11.37 1.70
C LEU A 212 -6.76 -11.50 2.53
N GLY A 213 -6.65 -11.72 3.85
CA GLY A 213 -7.77 -11.69 4.81
C GLY A 213 -8.47 -10.32 4.95
N TYR A 214 -7.98 -9.29 4.27
CA TYR A 214 -8.57 -7.96 4.21
C TYR A 214 -8.82 -7.49 2.77
N THR A 215 -7.86 -7.67 1.87
CA THR A 215 -7.86 -7.06 0.53
C THR A 215 -8.96 -7.61 -0.37
N LEU A 216 -9.24 -8.92 -0.30
CA LEU A 216 -10.26 -9.55 -1.15
C LEU A 216 -11.65 -8.93 -0.91
N SER A 217 -11.98 -8.49 0.31
CA SER A 217 -13.27 -7.86 0.62
C SER A 217 -13.50 -6.52 -0.10
N LEU A 218 -12.43 -5.78 -0.43
CA LEU A 218 -12.52 -4.54 -1.21
C LEU A 218 -12.80 -4.85 -2.68
N VAL A 219 -12.12 -5.85 -3.22
CA VAL A 219 -12.34 -6.33 -4.59
C VAL A 219 -13.74 -6.89 -4.76
N VAL A 220 -14.22 -7.70 -3.81
CA VAL A 220 -15.60 -8.22 -3.83
C VAL A 220 -16.63 -7.11 -3.63
N GLN A 221 -16.32 -6.06 -2.86
CA GLN A 221 -17.21 -4.90 -2.78
C GLN A 221 -17.33 -4.17 -4.12
N ALA A 222 -16.23 -4.06 -4.87
CA ALA A 222 -16.19 -3.41 -6.18
C ALA A 222 -16.80 -4.27 -7.30
N LEU A 223 -16.69 -5.60 -7.22
CA LEU A 223 -17.30 -6.56 -8.14
C LEU A 223 -18.09 -7.64 -7.38
N PRO A 224 -19.31 -7.34 -6.90
CA PRO A 224 -20.04 -8.25 -6.04
C PRO A 224 -20.37 -9.59 -6.69
N GLU A 225 -20.87 -9.59 -7.93
CA GLU A 225 -21.28 -10.82 -8.62
C GLU A 225 -20.09 -11.78 -8.81
N ASP A 226 -19.06 -11.34 -9.55
CA ASP A 226 -17.86 -12.13 -9.81
C ASP A 226 -17.08 -12.45 -8.53
N GLY A 227 -17.05 -11.50 -7.59
CA GLY A 227 -16.34 -11.62 -6.32
C GLY A 227 -16.95 -12.65 -5.38
N PHE A 228 -18.27 -12.64 -5.19
CA PHE A 228 -18.95 -13.64 -4.35
C PHE A 228 -19.00 -15.01 -5.03
N ALA A 229 -19.09 -15.07 -6.36
CA ALA A 229 -18.93 -16.32 -7.09
C ALA A 229 -17.55 -16.94 -6.82
N TYR A 230 -16.49 -16.13 -6.88
CA TYR A 230 -15.14 -16.60 -6.57
C TYR A 230 -14.98 -16.99 -5.09
N MET A 231 -15.46 -16.20 -4.13
CA MET A 231 -15.44 -16.59 -2.71
C MET A 231 -16.17 -17.91 -2.45
N SER A 232 -17.27 -18.17 -3.17
CA SER A 232 -17.99 -19.44 -3.08
C SER A 232 -17.17 -20.62 -3.61
N GLN A 233 -16.39 -20.43 -4.67
CA GLN A 233 -15.46 -21.44 -5.18
C GLN A 233 -14.36 -21.73 -4.15
N LEU A 234 -13.76 -20.68 -3.58
CA LEU A 234 -12.73 -20.80 -2.54
C LEU A 234 -13.22 -21.56 -1.30
N ALA A 235 -14.47 -21.33 -0.88
CA ALA A 235 -15.07 -22.04 0.24
C ALA A 235 -15.17 -23.57 0.01
N ALA A 236 -15.14 -24.03 -1.25
CA ALA A 236 -15.19 -25.45 -1.58
C ALA A 236 -13.81 -26.14 -1.60
N TRP A 237 -12.70 -25.39 -1.58
CA TRP A 237 -11.34 -25.93 -1.79
C TRP A 237 -10.76 -26.70 -0.59
N GLN A 238 -11.44 -26.73 0.56
CA GLN A 238 -11.04 -27.43 1.81
C GLN A 238 -9.62 -27.08 2.35
N ASP A 239 -8.92 -26.13 1.75
CA ASP A 239 -7.61 -25.65 2.22
C ASP A 239 -7.77 -24.70 3.41
N LYS A 240 -7.11 -25.02 4.53
CA LYS A 240 -7.25 -24.26 5.80
C LYS A 240 -6.88 -22.78 5.68
N ASP A 241 -5.93 -22.42 4.82
CA ASP A 241 -5.44 -21.06 4.68
C ASP A 241 -6.39 -20.25 3.79
N ILE A 242 -6.89 -20.87 2.72
CA ILE A 242 -7.93 -20.30 1.86
C ILE A 242 -9.24 -20.09 2.64
N LEU A 243 -9.70 -21.11 3.37
CA LEU A 243 -10.89 -21.00 4.21
C LEU A 243 -10.75 -19.89 5.25
N TRP A 244 -9.58 -19.71 5.83
CA TRP A 244 -9.32 -18.59 6.74
C TRP A 244 -9.39 -17.24 6.03
N ILE A 245 -8.78 -17.11 4.86
CA ILE A 245 -8.83 -15.88 4.04
C ILE A 245 -10.30 -15.51 3.77
N VAL A 246 -11.12 -16.47 3.33
CA VAL A 246 -12.56 -16.25 3.10
C VAL A 246 -13.26 -15.83 4.39
N LYS A 247 -13.05 -16.56 5.49
CA LYS A 247 -13.66 -16.25 6.81
C LYS A 247 -13.33 -14.84 7.28
N GLU A 248 -12.09 -14.38 7.13
CA GLU A 248 -11.69 -13.04 7.54
C GLU A 248 -12.32 -11.92 6.70
N ASN A 249 -12.46 -12.14 5.39
CA ASN A 249 -13.11 -11.16 4.52
C ASN A 249 -14.62 -11.06 4.77
N LEU A 250 -15.30 -12.18 5.06
CA LEU A 250 -16.73 -12.20 5.40
C LEU A 250 -17.06 -11.55 6.77
N LYS A 251 -16.05 -11.14 7.55
CA LYS A 251 -16.20 -10.35 8.77
C LYS A 251 -16.18 -8.84 8.50
N LYS A 252 -15.82 -8.38 7.29
CA LYS A 252 -15.65 -6.96 7.03
C LYS A 252 -17.01 -6.28 6.87
N ASN A 253 -17.19 -5.15 7.56
CA ASN A 253 -18.44 -4.38 7.55
C ASN A 253 -18.90 -3.98 6.15
N ARG A 254 -17.96 -3.73 5.23
CA ARG A 254 -18.25 -3.43 3.82
C ARG A 254 -19.02 -4.54 3.11
N LEU A 255 -18.84 -5.81 3.49
CA LEU A 255 -19.61 -6.92 2.95
C LEU A 255 -20.85 -7.21 3.77
N ILE A 256 -20.73 -7.21 5.11
CA ILE A 256 -21.85 -7.51 6.02
C ILE A 256 -23.01 -6.54 5.83
N LYS A 257 -22.72 -5.23 5.72
CA LYS A 257 -23.76 -4.19 5.64
C LYS A 257 -24.43 -4.15 4.27
N HIS A 258 -23.68 -4.38 3.20
CA HIS A 258 -24.17 -4.19 1.83
C HIS A 258 -24.64 -5.49 1.16
N PHE A 259 -24.13 -6.65 1.59
CA PHE A 259 -24.43 -7.96 0.99
C PHE A 259 -24.68 -9.07 2.04
N PRO A 260 -25.56 -8.84 3.03
CA PRO A 260 -25.74 -9.75 4.17
C PRO A 260 -26.16 -11.17 3.75
N GLN A 261 -27.00 -11.30 2.73
CA GLN A 261 -27.47 -12.61 2.27
C GLN A 261 -26.36 -13.42 1.59
N ALA A 262 -25.56 -12.80 0.72
CA ALA A 262 -24.42 -13.46 0.09
C ALA A 262 -23.39 -13.91 1.13
N VAL A 263 -23.12 -13.06 2.13
CA VAL A 263 -22.24 -13.38 3.26
C VAL A 263 -22.77 -14.58 4.05
N LYS A 264 -24.07 -14.62 4.36
CA LYS A 264 -24.71 -15.74 5.08
C LYS A 264 -24.57 -17.04 4.31
N THR A 265 -24.91 -17.04 3.02
CA THR A 265 -24.84 -18.23 2.15
C THR A 265 -23.45 -18.85 2.12
N ILE A 266 -22.38 -18.04 2.04
CA ILE A 266 -21.01 -18.57 2.05
C ILE A 266 -20.62 -19.06 3.44
N LYS A 267 -21.02 -18.36 4.51
CA LYS A 267 -20.73 -18.80 5.89
C LYS A 267 -21.33 -20.16 6.23
N GLU A 268 -22.49 -20.50 5.68
CA GLU A 268 -23.12 -21.82 5.88
C GLU A 268 -22.32 -22.98 5.24
N ARG A 269 -21.35 -22.68 4.38
CA ARG A 269 -20.48 -23.65 3.69
C ARG A 269 -19.08 -23.80 4.32
N LEU A 270 -18.76 -23.00 5.34
CA LEU A 270 -17.41 -22.82 5.92
C LEU A 270 -17.26 -23.45 7.30
#